data_AF-A0A524C8P2-F1
#
_entry.id   AF-A0A524C8P2-F1
#
_cell.length_a   1.000
_cell.length_b   1.000
_cell.length_c   1.000
_cell.angle_alpha   90.00
_cell.angle_beta   90.00
_cell.angle_gamma   90.00
#
_symmetry.space_group_name_H-M   'P 1'
#
loop_
_entity.id
_entity.type
_entity.pdbx_description
1 polymer ?
#
loop_
_entity_poly.entity_id
_entity_poly.type
_entity_poly.pdbx_seq_one_letter_code
_entity_poly.pdbx_strand_id
1 'polypeptide(L)'
;MENSITIKNGIVYDPINNIDGEKRDIYIKDGVIVEKPDPDAKEIDASGKIVMPGGVDIHSHIAGAKVNSGRSFRPEDHMIDEVKKTKTTRSGTGYSVPSTWVTGYRYAKLGYTTVIEPAMPLLEARHTHEEFLNTPIIDKAAFPLLGNNWYVMQFIKEKDWEKLAGYL
;
A
#
# COMPACT_ATOMS: atom_id res chain seq x y z
N MET A 1 -8.92 14.37 -19.74
CA MET A 1 -10.17 14.03 -19.04
C MET A 1 -10.09 14.76 -17.72
N GLU A 2 -10.93 15.76 -17.50
CA GLU A 2 -11.01 16.43 -16.20
C GLU A 2 -11.52 15.40 -15.18
N ASN A 3 -10.68 15.03 -14.22
CA ASN A 3 -10.97 13.99 -13.26
C ASN A 3 -11.42 14.62 -11.93
N SER A 4 -12.54 15.33 -11.98
CA SER A 4 -13.16 15.94 -10.81
C SER A 4 -14.22 15.00 -10.22
N ILE A 5 -14.17 14.80 -8.90
CA ILE A 5 -15.10 13.97 -8.14
C ILE A 5 -15.59 14.75 -6.92
N THR A 6 -16.89 14.70 -6.66
CA THR A 6 -17.47 15.20 -5.41
C THR A 6 -18.11 14.04 -4.65
N ILE A 7 -17.63 13.76 -3.45
CA ILE A 7 -18.26 12.82 -2.52
C ILE A 7 -19.24 13.61 -1.66
N LYS A 8 -20.54 13.37 -1.84
CA LYS A 8 -21.63 14.10 -1.19
C LYS A 8 -22.12 13.41 0.07
N ASN A 9 -22.52 14.20 1.07
CA ASN A 9 -23.28 13.73 2.24
C ASN A 9 -22.60 12.66 3.10
N GLY A 10 -21.26 12.56 3.07
CA GLY A 10 -20.52 11.56 3.83
C GLY A 10 -20.45 11.89 5.33
N ILE A 11 -20.40 10.86 6.17
CA ILE A 11 -20.06 10.98 7.59
C ILE A 11 -18.53 10.87 7.68
N VAL A 12 -17.86 12.02 7.75
CA VAL A 12 -16.40 12.11 7.60
C VAL A 12 -15.71 11.90 8.95
N TYR A 13 -14.68 11.08 8.95
CA TYR A 13 -13.73 10.93 10.06
C TYR A 13 -12.33 11.27 9.57
N ASP A 14 -11.76 12.34 10.12
CA ASP A 14 -10.40 12.81 9.83
C ASP A 14 -9.75 13.32 11.13
N PRO A 15 -9.05 12.43 11.85
CA PRO A 15 -8.46 12.76 13.15
C PRO A 15 -7.41 13.87 13.11
N ILE A 16 -6.63 13.98 12.02
CA ILE A 16 -5.57 15.01 11.91
C ILE A 16 -6.19 16.40 11.83
N ASN A 17 -7.36 16.52 11.21
CA ASN A 17 -8.12 17.75 11.10
C ASN A 17 -9.24 17.89 12.15
N ASN A 18 -9.26 17.01 13.17
CA ASN A 18 -10.24 16.99 14.26
C ASN A 18 -11.71 16.87 13.78
N ILE A 19 -11.97 16.09 12.73
CA ILE A 19 -13.33 15.81 12.25
C ILE A 19 -13.77 14.44 12.78
N ASP A 20 -14.79 14.41 13.63
CA ASP A 20 -15.30 13.22 14.31
C ASP A 20 -16.78 12.95 13.96
N GLY A 21 -17.01 12.31 12.81
CA GLY A 21 -18.35 11.88 12.39
C GLY A 21 -19.24 13.00 11.85
N GLU A 22 -18.66 14.07 11.31
CA GLU A 22 -19.42 15.19 10.78
C GLU A 22 -19.93 14.94 9.37
N LYS A 23 -21.15 15.41 9.06
CA LYS A 23 -21.68 15.38 7.70
C LYS A 23 -20.99 16.45 6.84
N ARG A 24 -20.15 16.04 5.89
CA ARG A 24 -19.41 16.94 4.99
C ARG A 24 -19.30 16.38 3.57
N ASP A 25 -19.13 17.28 2.61
CA ASP A 25 -18.78 16.94 1.22
C ASP A 25 -17.25 16.98 1.07
N ILE A 26 -16.69 16.10 0.23
CA ILE A 26 -15.27 16.08 -0.12
C ILE A 26 -15.12 16.34 -1.62
N TYR A 27 -14.27 17.29 -1.98
CA TYR A 27 -14.00 17.66 -3.37
C TYR A 27 -12.62 17.16 -3.79
N ILE A 28 -12.54 16.52 -4.94
CA ILE A 28 -11.31 15.96 -5.49
C ILE A 28 -11.19 16.47 -6.93
N LYS A 29 -10.01 16.97 -7.30
CA LYS A 29 -9.68 17.37 -8.67
C LYS A 29 -8.29 16.88 -9.01
N ASP A 30 -8.16 16.20 -10.14
CA ASP A 30 -6.88 15.70 -10.67
C ASP A 30 -6.06 14.89 -9.65
N GLY A 31 -6.76 14.09 -8.84
CA GLY A 31 -6.16 13.20 -7.83
C GLY A 31 -5.81 13.85 -6.49
N VAL A 32 -6.11 15.13 -6.29
CA VAL A 32 -5.89 15.84 -5.02
C VAL A 32 -7.19 16.34 -4.41
N ILE A 33 -7.25 16.40 -3.07
CA ILE A 33 -8.37 17.01 -2.34
C ILE A 33 -8.27 18.54 -2.49
N VAL A 34 -9.39 19.19 -2.83
CA VAL A 34 -9.47 20.65 -3.04
C VAL A 34 -10.56 21.29 -2.17
N GLU A 35 -10.46 22.59 -1.93
CA GLU A 35 -11.40 23.32 -1.06
C GLU A 35 -12.74 23.63 -1.74
N LYS A 36 -12.73 23.81 -3.06
CA LYS A 36 -13.89 24.27 -3.82
C LYS A 36 -14.44 23.15 -4.71
N PRO A 37 -15.77 23.02 -4.82
CA PRO A 37 -16.38 22.09 -5.75
C PRO A 37 -16.07 22.49 -7.19
N ASP A 38 -15.92 21.49 -8.04
CA ASP A 38 -15.95 21.65 -9.49
C ASP A 38 -17.40 21.40 -9.96
N PRO A 39 -18.07 22.35 -10.63
CA PRO A 39 -19.45 22.20 -11.09
C PRO A 39 -19.68 20.99 -12.00
N ASP A 40 -18.65 20.58 -12.75
CA ASP A 40 -18.71 19.46 -13.68
C ASP A 40 -18.16 18.16 -13.06
N ALA A 41 -17.92 18.14 -11.75
CA ALA A 41 -17.45 16.95 -11.04
C ALA A 41 -18.47 15.81 -11.10
N LYS A 42 -17.96 14.59 -11.27
CA LYS A 42 -18.75 13.38 -11.06
C LYS A 42 -19.14 13.26 -9.58
N GLU A 43 -20.43 13.17 -9.31
CA GLU A 43 -20.91 13.00 -7.93
C GLU A 43 -20.94 11.54 -7.48
N ILE A 44 -20.61 11.32 -6.20
CA ILE A 44 -20.71 10.06 -5.48
C ILE A 44 -21.53 10.30 -4.21
N ASP A 45 -22.69 9.67 -4.08
CA ASP A 45 -23.55 9.81 -2.90
C ASP A 45 -23.12 8.89 -1.75
N ALA A 46 -22.54 9.50 -0.71
CA ALA A 46 -22.13 8.85 0.53
C ALA A 46 -23.15 9.02 1.67
N SER A 47 -24.42 9.35 1.37
CA SER A 47 -25.48 9.42 2.39
C SER A 47 -25.55 8.13 3.23
N GLY A 48 -25.50 8.30 4.55
CA GLY A 48 -25.51 7.21 5.53
C GLY A 48 -24.24 6.35 5.55
N LYS A 49 -23.16 6.77 4.89
CA LYS A 49 -21.89 6.03 4.79
C LYS A 49 -20.77 6.80 5.47
N ILE A 50 -19.84 6.04 6.04
CA ILE A 50 -18.59 6.55 6.59
C ILE A 50 -17.64 6.90 5.44
N VAL A 51 -16.96 8.04 5.57
CA VAL A 51 -15.89 8.48 4.67
C VAL A 51 -14.64 8.71 5.52
N MET A 52 -13.54 8.09 5.13
CA MET A 52 -12.24 8.16 5.81
C MET A 52 -11.13 8.36 4.76
N PRO A 53 -9.95 8.87 5.17
CA PRO A 53 -8.74 8.75 4.37
C PRO A 53 -8.47 7.29 4.01
N GLY A 54 -7.76 7.07 2.89
CA GLY A 54 -7.30 5.73 2.53
C GLY A 54 -6.38 5.15 3.61
N GLY A 55 -6.55 3.86 3.90
CA GLY A 55 -5.79 3.18 4.94
C GLY A 55 -4.29 3.12 4.62
N VAL A 56 -3.47 3.30 5.65
CA VAL A 56 -2.00 3.25 5.57
C VAL A 56 -1.49 2.12 6.47
N ASP A 57 -0.93 1.08 5.85
CA ASP A 57 -0.30 -0.05 6.54
C ASP A 57 1.23 0.13 6.51
N ILE A 58 1.81 0.42 7.67
CA ILE A 58 3.25 0.71 7.79
C ILE A 58 4.12 -0.54 7.91
N HIS A 59 3.54 -1.73 8.04
CA HIS A 59 4.29 -2.94 8.31
C HIS A 59 3.57 -4.20 7.82
N SER A 60 3.80 -4.58 6.57
CA SER A 60 3.29 -5.83 6.02
C SER A 60 4.26 -6.50 5.06
N HIS A 61 4.44 -7.81 5.22
CA HIS A 61 5.29 -8.61 4.35
C HIS A 61 4.56 -8.97 3.05
N ILE A 62 4.66 -8.09 2.07
CA ILE A 62 3.93 -8.19 0.79
C ILE A 62 4.84 -8.50 -0.40
N ALA A 63 6.15 -8.23 -0.29
CA ALA A 63 7.07 -8.32 -1.42
C ALA A 63 8.47 -8.83 -1.09
N GLY A 64 9.05 -9.55 -2.04
CA GLY A 64 10.46 -9.93 -2.08
C GLY A 64 10.74 -11.38 -1.71
N ALA A 65 12.03 -11.74 -1.73
CA ALA A 65 12.50 -13.13 -1.67
C ALA A 65 11.85 -13.98 -0.57
N LYS A 66 11.84 -13.49 0.68
CA LYS A 66 11.22 -14.22 1.80
C LYS A 66 9.72 -14.49 1.62
N VAL A 67 8.98 -13.54 1.05
CA VAL A 67 7.53 -13.67 0.84
C VAL A 67 7.29 -14.67 -0.27
N ASN A 68 8.06 -14.61 -1.35
CA ASN A 68 7.92 -15.50 -2.49
C ASN A 68 8.37 -16.94 -2.18
N SER A 69 9.39 -17.13 -1.33
CA SER A 69 9.69 -18.44 -0.76
C SER A 69 8.47 -18.99 -0.01
N GLY A 70 7.80 -18.12 0.75
CA GLY A 70 6.55 -18.39 1.46
C GLY A 70 5.39 -18.85 0.56
N ARG A 71 5.28 -18.29 -0.64
CA ARG A 71 4.29 -18.72 -1.65
C ARG A 71 4.71 -20.04 -2.29
N SER A 72 5.96 -20.13 -2.69
CA SER A 72 6.47 -21.25 -3.51
C SER A 72 6.46 -22.58 -2.77
N PHE A 73 6.75 -22.58 -1.47
CA PHE A 73 6.80 -23.80 -0.66
C PHE A 73 5.44 -24.29 -0.13
N ARG A 74 4.35 -23.52 -0.34
CA ARG A 74 3.02 -23.80 0.25
C ARG A 74 1.90 -23.93 -0.78
N PRO A 75 1.92 -24.94 -1.65
CA PRO A 75 0.83 -25.18 -2.59
C PRO A 75 -0.50 -25.45 -1.88
N GLU A 76 -0.50 -25.98 -0.65
CA GLU A 76 -1.72 -26.22 0.14
C GLU A 76 -2.44 -24.92 0.52
N ASP A 77 -1.71 -23.83 0.76
CA ASP A 77 -2.29 -22.50 1.00
C ASP A 77 -2.96 -21.94 -0.26
N HIS A 78 -2.47 -22.33 -1.44
CA HIS A 78 -3.03 -21.91 -2.73
C HIS A 78 -4.33 -22.65 -3.06
N MET A 79 -4.41 -23.94 -2.74
CA MET A 79 -5.56 -24.79 -3.09
C MET A 79 -6.86 -24.40 -2.38
N ILE A 80 -6.76 -23.76 -1.21
CA ILE A 80 -7.94 -23.39 -0.41
C ILE A 80 -8.47 -21.99 -0.71
N ASP A 81 -7.76 -21.19 -1.50
CA ASP A 81 -8.12 -19.80 -1.80
C ASP A 81 -7.66 -19.39 -3.20
N GLU A 82 -8.40 -19.90 -4.19
CA GLU A 82 -8.21 -19.59 -5.60
C GLU A 82 -8.98 -18.34 -6.01
N VAL A 83 -8.29 -17.39 -6.66
CA VAL A 83 -8.88 -16.17 -7.19
C VAL A 83 -8.93 -16.25 -8.72
N LYS A 84 -10.14 -16.36 -9.27
CA LYS A 84 -10.37 -16.43 -10.71
C LYS A 84 -10.07 -15.09 -11.39
N LYS A 85 -9.52 -15.17 -12.61
CA LYS A 85 -9.37 -14.02 -13.50
C LYS A 85 -10.76 -13.42 -13.80
N THR A 86 -10.85 -12.10 -13.85
CA THR A 86 -12.07 -11.39 -14.28
C THR A 86 -11.79 -10.55 -15.53
N LYS A 87 -12.77 -9.75 -15.96
CA LYS A 87 -12.58 -8.80 -17.07
C LYS A 87 -11.52 -7.75 -16.75
N THR A 88 -11.35 -7.37 -15.49
CA THR A 88 -10.48 -6.26 -15.05
C THR A 88 -9.36 -6.69 -14.12
N THR A 89 -9.40 -7.91 -13.55
CA THR A 89 -8.40 -8.42 -12.61
C THR A 89 -7.71 -9.69 -13.10
N ARG A 90 -6.45 -9.85 -12.74
CA ARG A 90 -5.69 -11.10 -12.96
C ARG A 90 -6.15 -12.18 -12.00
N SER A 91 -5.87 -13.44 -12.33
CA SER A 91 -6.01 -14.56 -11.40
C SER A 91 -4.89 -14.57 -10.36
N GLY A 92 -5.08 -15.35 -9.31
CA GLY A 92 -4.07 -15.61 -8.31
C GLY A 92 -4.55 -16.63 -7.28
N THR A 93 -3.76 -16.83 -6.22
CA THR A 93 -4.03 -17.82 -5.17
C THR A 93 -3.45 -17.33 -3.85
N GLY A 94 -3.73 -18.09 -2.78
CA GLY A 94 -3.07 -17.96 -1.47
C GLY A 94 -3.99 -17.31 -0.45
N TYR A 95 -4.22 -18.02 0.65
CA TYR A 95 -5.01 -17.57 1.78
C TYR A 95 -4.15 -16.71 2.71
N SER A 96 -3.07 -17.28 3.23
CA SER A 96 -2.18 -16.59 4.17
C SER A 96 -1.09 -15.77 3.49
N VAL A 97 -0.54 -16.25 2.37
CA VAL A 97 0.49 -15.53 1.60
C VAL A 97 0.02 -15.37 0.15
N PRO A 98 -0.88 -14.41 -0.13
CA PRO A 98 -1.47 -14.27 -1.45
C PRO A 98 -0.43 -13.89 -2.51
N SER A 99 -0.71 -14.25 -3.76
CA SER A 99 0.07 -13.79 -4.91
C SER A 99 -0.03 -12.27 -5.10
N THR A 100 0.98 -11.67 -5.75
CA THR A 100 1.18 -10.21 -5.83
C THR A 100 -0.05 -9.42 -6.29
N TRP A 101 -0.75 -9.89 -7.33
CA TRP A 101 -1.97 -9.27 -7.83
C TRP A 101 -3.10 -9.31 -6.79
N VAL A 102 -3.28 -10.46 -6.15
CA VAL A 102 -4.32 -10.69 -5.13
C VAL A 102 -4.06 -9.82 -3.90
N THR A 103 -2.80 -9.64 -3.49
CA THR A 103 -2.40 -8.74 -2.41
C THR A 103 -2.94 -7.33 -2.63
N GLY A 104 -2.67 -6.72 -3.79
CA GLY A 104 -3.14 -5.37 -4.09
C GLY A 104 -4.66 -5.25 -4.11
N TYR A 105 -5.36 -6.23 -4.71
CA TYR A 105 -6.82 -6.24 -4.73
C TYR A 105 -7.44 -6.36 -3.34
N ARG A 106 -6.85 -7.17 -2.45
CA ARG A 106 -7.36 -7.38 -1.10
C ARG A 106 -7.20 -6.13 -0.24
N TYR A 107 -6.06 -5.45 -0.30
CA TYR A 107 -5.89 -4.15 0.37
C TYR A 107 -6.89 -3.11 -0.15
N ALA A 108 -7.03 -2.98 -1.46
CA ALA A 108 -7.97 -2.04 -2.07
C ALA A 108 -9.43 -2.28 -1.65
N LYS A 109 -9.85 -3.55 -1.53
CA LYS A 109 -11.21 -3.90 -1.04
C LYS A 109 -11.47 -3.48 0.40
N LEU A 110 -10.43 -3.43 1.23
CA LEU A 110 -10.50 -2.98 2.61
C LEU A 110 -10.41 -1.45 2.75
N GLY A 111 -10.20 -0.72 1.64
CA GLY A 111 -10.02 0.73 1.65
C GLY A 111 -8.59 1.18 1.96
N TYR A 112 -7.60 0.29 1.92
CA TYR A 112 -6.18 0.65 2.06
C TYR A 112 -5.61 1.11 0.74
N THR A 113 -4.81 2.18 0.79
CA THR A 113 -4.20 2.82 -0.37
C THR A 113 -2.69 2.87 -0.29
N THR A 114 -2.08 2.64 0.87
CA THR A 114 -0.61 2.63 1.02
C THR A 114 -0.18 1.48 1.91
N VAL A 115 0.83 0.71 1.48
CA VAL A 115 1.37 -0.43 2.25
C VAL A 115 2.89 -0.47 2.15
N ILE A 116 3.56 -0.67 3.28
CA ILE A 116 5.02 -0.65 3.36
C ILE A 116 5.57 -2.05 3.65
N GLU A 117 6.49 -2.53 2.82
CA GLU A 117 7.26 -3.76 3.05
C GLU A 117 8.39 -3.51 4.04
N PRO A 118 8.36 -4.10 5.24
CA PRO A 118 9.26 -3.71 6.32
C PRO A 118 10.64 -4.36 6.27
N ALA A 119 10.89 -5.30 5.34
CA ALA A 119 12.13 -6.07 5.35
C ALA A 119 12.59 -6.44 3.94
N MET A 120 13.39 -5.56 3.33
CA MET A 120 14.05 -5.77 2.05
C MET A 120 15.55 -6.00 2.23
N PRO A 121 16.06 -7.22 1.95
CA PRO A 121 17.49 -7.44 1.84
C PRO A 121 18.08 -6.65 0.67
N LEU A 122 19.17 -5.90 0.89
CA LEU A 122 19.77 -5.02 -0.12
C LEU A 122 20.13 -5.73 -1.42
N LEU A 123 20.70 -6.94 -1.35
CA LEU A 123 21.09 -7.72 -2.52
C LEU A 123 19.87 -8.14 -3.39
N GLU A 124 18.72 -8.32 -2.74
CA GLU A 124 17.47 -8.80 -3.34
C GLU A 124 16.48 -7.66 -3.63
N ALA A 125 16.93 -6.39 -3.56
CA ALA A 125 16.06 -5.24 -3.76
C ALA A 125 15.32 -5.29 -5.11
N ARG A 126 15.99 -5.77 -6.17
CA ARG A 126 15.39 -5.97 -7.48
C ARG A 126 14.14 -6.85 -7.41
N HIS A 127 14.20 -7.98 -6.70
CA HIS A 127 13.06 -8.90 -6.56
C HIS A 127 11.88 -8.21 -5.84
N THR A 128 12.13 -7.47 -4.76
CA THR A 128 11.07 -6.69 -4.08
C THR A 128 10.39 -5.71 -5.02
N HIS A 129 11.16 -4.96 -5.81
CA HIS A 129 10.59 -3.99 -6.77
C HIS A 129 9.88 -4.67 -7.95
N GLU A 130 10.36 -5.80 -8.44
CA GLU A 130 9.67 -6.60 -9.47
C GLU A 130 8.32 -7.14 -8.97
N GLU A 131 8.22 -7.55 -7.70
CA GLU A 131 6.93 -7.92 -7.10
C GLU A 131 6.01 -6.71 -6.97
N PHE A 132 6.53 -5.55 -6.54
CA PHE A 132 5.73 -4.32 -6.46
C PHE A 132 5.13 -3.90 -7.80
N LEU A 133 5.83 -4.08 -8.92
CA LEU A 133 5.27 -3.81 -10.26
C LEU A 133 4.02 -4.66 -10.55
N ASN A 134 3.89 -5.82 -9.91
CA ASN A 134 2.75 -6.73 -10.03
C ASN A 134 1.78 -6.65 -8.85
N THR A 135 1.93 -5.67 -7.96
CA THR A 135 1.00 -5.38 -6.87
C THR A 135 0.22 -4.11 -7.19
N PRO A 136 -1.02 -4.22 -7.69
CA PRO A 136 -1.77 -3.10 -8.24
C PRO A 136 -2.36 -2.18 -7.16
N ILE A 137 -2.81 -0.98 -7.59
CA ILE A 137 -3.61 0.01 -6.85
C ILE A 137 -2.85 0.73 -5.73
N ILE A 138 -2.33 0.02 -4.74
CA ILE A 138 -1.74 0.62 -3.54
C ILE A 138 -0.42 1.34 -3.86
N ASP A 139 -0.14 2.45 -3.18
CA ASP A 139 1.19 3.02 -3.09
C ASP A 139 2.07 2.15 -2.17
N LYS A 140 3.37 2.08 -2.48
CA LYS A 140 4.27 1.09 -1.89
C LYS A 140 5.63 1.70 -1.60
N ALA A 141 6.23 1.29 -0.48
CA ALA A 141 7.62 1.53 -0.13
C ALA A 141 8.22 0.26 0.50
N ALA A 142 9.55 0.19 0.58
CA ALA A 142 10.24 -0.91 1.25
C ALA A 142 11.32 -0.37 2.19
N PHE A 143 11.53 -1.05 3.32
CA PHE A 143 12.58 -0.73 4.29
C PHE A 143 13.80 -1.64 4.09
N PRO A 144 14.96 -1.08 3.69
CA PRO A 144 16.20 -1.83 3.63
C PRO A 144 16.65 -2.32 5.00
N LEU A 145 17.14 -3.56 5.07
CA LEU A 145 17.68 -4.13 6.30
C LEU A 145 19.15 -3.74 6.50
N LEU A 146 19.42 -3.00 7.58
CA LEU A 146 20.75 -2.45 7.87
C LEU A 146 21.34 -2.91 9.20
N GLY A 147 20.53 -3.45 10.11
CA GLY A 147 20.94 -3.79 11.48
C GLY A 147 22.02 -4.89 11.59
N ASN A 148 22.23 -5.67 10.52
CA ASN A 148 23.29 -6.69 10.42
C ASN A 148 24.19 -6.47 9.19
N ASN A 149 24.19 -5.27 8.62
CA ASN A 149 25.02 -4.95 7.48
C ASN A 149 26.48 -4.75 7.92
N TRP A 150 27.43 -5.36 7.22
CA TRP A 150 28.85 -5.34 7.59
C TRP A 150 29.43 -3.92 7.65
N TYR A 151 29.12 -3.07 6.67
CA TYR A 151 29.61 -1.68 6.63
C TYR A 151 29.03 -0.87 7.79
N VAL A 152 27.72 -1.01 8.05
CA VAL A 152 27.05 -0.34 9.18
C VAL A 152 27.71 -0.75 10.51
N MET A 153 27.89 -2.05 10.75
CA MET A 153 28.52 -2.53 11.98
C MET A 153 29.97 -2.06 12.11
N GLN A 154 30.73 -2.04 11.01
CA GLN A 154 32.11 -1.58 11.00
C GLN A 154 32.22 -0.08 11.31
N PHE A 155 31.45 0.77 10.63
CA PHE A 155 31.49 2.21 10.84
C PHE A 155 31.01 2.61 12.24
N ILE A 156 29.99 1.92 12.80
CA ILE A 156 29.57 2.11 14.20
C ILE A 156 30.71 1.74 15.17
N LYS A 157 31.36 0.59 14.96
CA LYS A 157 32.49 0.15 15.80
C LYS A 157 33.64 1.15 15.78
N GLU A 158 33.94 1.73 14.61
CA GLU A 158 34.98 2.74 14.41
C GLU A 158 34.56 4.14 14.87
N LYS A 159 33.28 4.35 15.23
CA LYS A 159 32.67 5.66 15.50
C LYS A 159 32.82 6.64 14.33
N ASP A 160 32.85 6.11 13.10
CA ASP A 160 32.97 6.88 11.87
C ASP A 160 31.58 7.27 11.35
N TRP A 161 31.02 8.31 11.97
CA TRP A 161 29.66 8.77 11.70
C TRP A 161 29.49 9.35 10.30
N GLU A 162 30.56 9.94 9.74
CA GLU A 162 30.54 10.51 8.40
C GLU A 162 30.44 9.41 7.34
N LYS A 163 31.25 8.34 7.43
CA LYS A 163 31.12 7.19 6.52
C LYS A 163 29.82 6.43 6.72
N LEU A 164 29.35 6.31 7.97
CA LEU A 164 28.05 5.69 8.23
C LEU A 164 26.94 6.45 7.51
N ALA A 165 26.87 7.77 7.68
CA ALA A 165 25.85 8.59 7.02
C ALA A 165 26.00 8.60 5.50
N GLY A 166 27.23 8.56 4.95
CA GLY A 166 27.45 8.50 3.51
C GLY A 166 27.14 7.15 2.86
N TYR A 167 27.10 6.06 3.64
CA TYR A 167 26.72 4.73 3.16
C TYR A 167 25.20 4.52 3.14
N LEU A 168 24.47 5.18 4.05
CA LEU A 168 23.01 5.11 4.17
C LEU A 168 22.30 5.95 3.11
#